data_AF-A0AB39SE27-F1
#
_entry.id   AF-A0AB39SE27-F1
#
_cell.length_a   1.000
_cell.length_b   1.000
_cell.length_c   1.000
_cell.angle_alpha   90.00
_cell.angle_beta   90.00
_cell.angle_gamma   90.00
#
_symmetry.space_group_name_H-M   'P 1'
#
loop_
_entity.id
_entity.type
_entity.pdbx_description
1 polymer ?
#
loop_
_entity_poly.entity_id
_entity_poly.type
_entity_poly.pdbx_seq_one_letter_code
_entity_poly.pdbx_strand_id
1 'polypeptide(L)'
;MIDVASGKVDFAKLPAEKGGQQAPADGRQDFYWSRDGELVWGAANTKAGRIFYDVTGKKMPAPDQEASPSYPEAIRSPDGNLVAGAFVGEGDKIVSEIRNVKTGKRAAVVPGQQLLAWADNSHLIAWRCDPERCAPGKGEFRKQLLLVGLDGRTTRLSGFRTAKLTDEGRWFPGTHPALTGVRPRPG
;
A
#
# COMPACT_ATOMS: atom_id res chain seq x y z
N MET A 1 4.19 -10.01 -21.63
CA MET A 1 5.08 -10.50 -20.57
C MET A 1 6.50 -10.57 -21.10
N ILE A 2 7.48 -10.23 -20.29
CA ILE A 2 8.90 -10.41 -20.60
C ILE A 2 9.42 -11.48 -19.64
N ASP A 3 9.94 -12.58 -20.16
CA ASP A 3 10.71 -13.53 -19.37
C ASP A 3 12.14 -13.00 -19.23
N VAL A 4 12.51 -12.59 -18.02
CA VAL A 4 13.78 -11.89 -17.78
C VAL A 4 14.99 -12.81 -18.03
N ALA A 5 14.88 -14.10 -17.74
CA ALA A 5 15.98 -15.06 -17.88
C ALA A 5 16.33 -15.33 -19.35
N SER A 6 15.32 -15.45 -20.22
CA SER A 6 15.50 -15.75 -21.64
C SER A 6 15.41 -14.52 -22.55
N GLY A 7 14.93 -13.38 -22.05
CA GLY A 7 14.66 -12.18 -22.84
C GLY A 7 13.46 -12.31 -23.78
N LYS A 8 12.69 -13.39 -23.71
CA LYS A 8 11.53 -13.61 -24.56
C LYS A 8 10.40 -12.66 -24.20
N VAL A 9 9.71 -12.16 -25.22
CA VAL A 9 8.60 -11.21 -25.07
C VAL A 9 7.38 -11.73 -25.80
N ASP A 10 6.27 -11.82 -25.07
CA ASP A 10 4.96 -12.17 -25.61
C ASP A 10 3.94 -11.07 -25.29
N PHE A 11 2.97 -10.86 -26.18
CA PHE A 11 1.92 -9.85 -26.02
C PHE A 11 0.54 -10.50 -26.02
N ALA A 12 -0.25 -10.21 -25.00
CA ALA A 12 -1.64 -10.60 -24.90
C ALA A 12 -2.54 -9.38 -25.12
N LYS A 13 -3.37 -9.43 -26.17
CA LYS A 13 -4.37 -8.38 -26.41
C LYS A 13 -5.60 -8.64 -25.57
N LEU A 14 -6.01 -7.66 -24.77
CA LEU A 14 -7.28 -7.72 -24.05
C LEU A 14 -8.44 -7.25 -24.94
N PRO A 15 -9.63 -7.89 -24.81
CA PRO A 15 -10.81 -7.46 -25.54
C PRO A 15 -11.26 -6.07 -25.04
N ALA A 16 -11.66 -5.20 -25.96
CA ALA A 16 -12.28 -3.94 -25.60
C ALA A 16 -13.62 -4.21 -24.90
N GLU A 17 -13.82 -3.64 -23.70
CA GLU A 17 -15.11 -3.76 -23.02
C GLU A 17 -16.14 -2.86 -23.72
N LYS A 18 -17.23 -3.45 -24.22
CA LYS A 18 -18.35 -2.72 -24.83
C LYS A 18 -19.18 -2.05 -23.72
N GLY A 19 -19.43 -0.75 -23.84
CA GLY A 19 -20.35 -0.01 -22.96
C GLY A 19 -19.76 0.57 -21.67
N GLY A 20 -18.42 0.67 -21.58
CA GLY A 20 -17.74 1.34 -20.46
C GLY A 20 -17.97 2.85 -20.46
N GLN A 21 -18.18 3.42 -19.28
CA GLN A 21 -18.06 4.86 -19.08
C GLN A 21 -16.62 5.23 -19.46
N GLN A 22 -16.52 6.25 -20.32
CA GLN A 22 -15.31 6.80 -20.96
C GLN A 22 -14.00 6.19 -20.46
N ALA A 23 -13.28 5.51 -21.37
CA ALA A 23 -11.86 5.27 -21.20
C ALA A 23 -11.21 6.54 -20.62
N PRO A 24 -10.27 6.44 -19.67
CA PRO A 24 -9.59 7.61 -19.16
C PRO A 24 -9.11 8.44 -20.36
N ALA A 25 -9.21 9.76 -20.29
CA ALA A 25 -9.16 10.68 -21.44
C ALA A 25 -7.87 10.56 -22.30
N ASP A 26 -6.89 9.79 -21.83
CA ASP A 26 -5.60 9.46 -22.42
C ASP A 26 -5.50 8.02 -22.99
N GLY A 27 -6.56 7.20 -22.91
CA GLY A 27 -6.63 5.86 -23.50
C GLY A 27 -5.69 4.82 -22.89
N ARG A 28 -4.94 5.20 -21.84
CA ARG A 28 -3.96 4.34 -21.17
C ARG A 28 -4.59 3.70 -19.94
N GLN A 29 -4.57 2.37 -19.91
CA GLN A 29 -4.97 1.59 -18.73
C GLN A 29 -3.73 0.88 -18.20
N ASP A 30 -3.23 1.33 -17.05
CA ASP A 30 -2.11 0.69 -16.38
C ASP A 30 -2.56 -0.61 -15.67
N PHE A 31 -1.70 -1.62 -15.75
CA PHE A 31 -1.88 -2.90 -15.07
C PHE A 31 -0.90 -3.03 -13.91
N TYR A 32 -1.35 -3.68 -12.86
CA TYR A 32 -0.56 -3.97 -11.66
C TYR A 32 -0.58 -5.47 -11.41
N TRP A 33 0.47 -6.00 -10.79
CA TRP A 33 0.48 -7.39 -10.35
C TRP A 33 -0.43 -7.59 -9.12
N SER A 34 -1.07 -8.75 -9.04
CA SER A 34 -1.72 -9.23 -7.83
C SER A 34 -0.72 -9.41 -6.71
N ARG A 35 -1.23 -9.49 -5.47
CA ARG A 35 -0.40 -9.72 -4.29
C ARG A 35 0.37 -11.03 -4.32
N ASP A 36 -0.09 -12.11 -4.93
CA ASP A 36 0.75 -13.31 -5.07
C ASP A 36 1.76 -13.22 -6.24
N GLY A 37 1.62 -12.24 -7.13
CA GLY A 37 2.43 -12.12 -8.35
C GLY A 37 2.01 -13.06 -9.47
N GLU A 38 0.87 -13.75 -9.35
CA GLU A 38 0.42 -14.74 -10.34
C GLU A 38 -0.49 -14.13 -11.42
N LEU A 39 -1.20 -13.05 -11.10
CA LEU A 39 -2.16 -12.39 -11.97
C LEU A 39 -1.79 -10.91 -12.17
N VAL A 40 -2.33 -10.32 -13.24
CA VAL A 40 -2.33 -8.87 -13.45
C VAL A 40 -3.74 -8.33 -13.30
N TRP A 41 -3.90 -7.13 -12.76
CA TRP A 41 -5.20 -6.49 -12.64
C TRP A 41 -5.19 -5.06 -13.15
N GLY A 42 -6.34 -4.64 -13.65
CA GLY A 42 -6.65 -3.27 -14.04
C GLY A 42 -7.93 -2.80 -13.36
N ALA A 43 -8.14 -1.48 -13.32
CA ALA A 43 -9.41 -0.91 -12.85
C ALA A 43 -10.57 -1.34 -13.76
N ALA A 44 -11.72 -1.68 -13.19
CA ALA A 44 -12.92 -1.93 -13.97
C ALA A 44 -13.49 -0.60 -14.53
N ASN A 45 -13.83 -0.58 -15.83
CA ASN A 45 -14.28 0.63 -16.52
C ASN A 45 -15.77 0.97 -16.28
N THR A 46 -16.55 0.02 -15.77
CA THR A 46 -18.02 0.11 -15.62
C THR A 46 -18.49 0.13 -14.17
N LYS A 47 -17.66 -0.29 -13.22
CA LYS A 47 -17.99 -0.36 -11.80
C LYS A 47 -16.72 -0.25 -10.96
N ALA A 48 -16.82 0.29 -9.74
CA ALA A 48 -15.71 0.28 -8.81
C ALA A 48 -15.24 -1.16 -8.56
N GLY A 49 -13.94 -1.41 -8.78
CA GLY A 49 -13.36 -2.74 -8.60
C GLY A 49 -12.16 -3.00 -9.50
N ARG A 50 -11.57 -4.18 -9.33
CA ARG A 50 -10.42 -4.68 -10.08
C ARG A 50 -10.86 -5.85 -10.95
N ILE A 51 -10.34 -5.95 -12.17
CA ILE A 51 -10.49 -7.12 -13.04
C ILE A 51 -9.13 -7.81 -13.10
N PHE A 52 -9.09 -9.10 -12.81
CA PHE A 52 -7.88 -9.90 -12.80
C PHE A 52 -7.76 -10.73 -14.07
N TYR A 53 -6.53 -10.89 -14.54
CA TYR A 53 -6.17 -11.65 -15.72
C TYR A 53 -4.93 -12.48 -15.42
N ASP A 54 -4.83 -13.66 -16.04
CA ASP A 54 -3.55 -14.35 -16.14
C ASP A 54 -2.63 -13.66 -17.16
N VAL A 55 -1.38 -14.13 -17.25
CA VAL A 55 -0.37 -13.56 -18.16
C VAL A 55 -0.70 -13.74 -19.65
N THR A 56 -1.70 -14.56 -19.98
CA THR A 56 -2.23 -14.76 -21.34
C THR A 56 -3.38 -13.80 -21.66
N GLY A 57 -3.84 -13.01 -20.68
CA GLY A 57 -4.95 -12.08 -20.82
C GLY A 57 -6.33 -12.71 -20.59
N LYS A 58 -6.38 -13.96 -20.11
CA LYS A 58 -7.65 -14.60 -19.74
C LYS A 58 -8.14 -14.03 -18.41
N LYS A 59 -9.41 -13.63 -18.35
CA LYS A 59 -10.04 -13.18 -17.09
C LYS A 59 -10.04 -14.29 -16.05
N MET A 60 -9.65 -13.93 -14.84
CA MET A 60 -9.58 -14.83 -13.68
C MET A 60 -10.41 -14.28 -12.52
N PRO A 61 -10.90 -15.13 -11.62
CA PRO A 61 -11.45 -14.68 -10.34
C PRO A 61 -10.42 -13.83 -9.58
N ALA A 62 -10.89 -12.90 -8.77
CA ALA A 62 -10.02 -12.20 -7.83
C ALA A 62 -9.44 -13.21 -6.84
N PRO A 63 -8.11 -13.21 -6.61
CA PRO A 63 -7.52 -14.01 -5.55
C PRO A 63 -8.06 -13.62 -4.18
N ASP A 64 -8.21 -14.58 -3.26
CA ASP A 64 -8.80 -14.35 -1.93
C ASP A 64 -8.10 -13.23 -1.15
N GLN A 65 -6.77 -13.15 -1.28
CA GLN A 65 -5.96 -12.11 -0.66
C GLN A 65 -6.29 -10.70 -1.15
N GLU A 66 -6.99 -10.54 -2.28
CA GLU A 66 -7.35 -9.25 -2.86
C GLU A 66 -8.64 -8.64 -2.29
N ALA A 67 -9.40 -9.39 -1.49
CA ALA A 67 -10.69 -8.95 -0.97
C ALA A 67 -10.65 -7.76 0.01
N SER A 68 -9.47 -7.40 0.53
CA SER A 68 -9.30 -6.30 1.50
C SER A 68 -8.10 -5.42 1.13
N PRO A 69 -8.27 -4.40 0.28
CA PRO A 69 -7.24 -3.40 0.03
C PRO A 69 -7.07 -2.49 1.26
N SER A 70 -5.82 -2.24 1.66
CA SER A 70 -5.49 -1.27 2.72
C SER A 70 -5.12 0.10 2.13
N TYR A 71 -5.28 1.16 2.92
CA TYR A 71 -4.73 2.48 2.62
C TYR A 71 -3.83 2.95 3.78
N PRO A 72 -2.56 3.36 3.54
CA PRO A 72 -1.88 3.40 2.24
C PRO A 72 -1.72 2.01 1.60
N GLU A 73 -1.45 2.00 0.29
CA GLU A 73 -1.39 0.78 -0.51
C GLU A 73 -0.49 -0.28 0.12
N ALA A 74 -0.94 -1.52 0.01
CA ALA A 74 -0.43 -2.67 0.74
C ALA A 74 1.08 -2.88 0.52
N ILE A 75 1.88 -2.64 1.56
CA ILE A 75 3.35 -2.72 1.49
C ILE A 75 3.80 -4.13 1.88
N ARG A 76 4.62 -4.76 1.04
CA ARG A 76 5.14 -6.12 1.27
C ARG A 76 6.37 -6.11 2.17
N SER A 77 6.50 -7.14 3.00
CA SER A 77 7.75 -7.42 3.70
C SER A 77 8.87 -7.71 2.69
N PRO A 78 10.15 -7.48 3.06
CA PRO A 78 11.28 -7.74 2.18
C PRO A 78 11.35 -9.18 1.64
N ASP A 79 10.92 -10.16 2.42
CA ASP A 79 10.81 -11.58 2.00
C ASP A 79 9.55 -11.91 1.18
N GLY A 80 8.65 -10.94 0.98
CA GLY A 80 7.44 -11.07 0.19
C GLY A 80 6.31 -11.88 0.82
N ASN A 81 6.45 -12.35 2.07
CA ASN A 81 5.47 -13.25 2.69
C ASN A 81 4.32 -12.51 3.39
N LEU A 82 4.56 -11.28 3.82
CA LEU A 82 3.61 -10.48 4.60
C LEU A 82 3.28 -9.18 3.88
N VAL A 83 2.09 -8.66 4.17
CA VAL A 83 1.63 -7.39 3.66
C VAL A 83 0.96 -6.58 4.76
N ALA A 84 1.26 -5.29 4.79
CA ALA A 84 0.54 -4.33 5.62
C ALA A 84 -0.94 -4.30 5.21
N GLY A 85 -1.82 -4.43 6.20
CA GLY A 85 -3.26 -4.48 6.01
C GLY A 85 -3.97 -3.23 6.52
N ALA A 86 -5.30 -3.33 6.62
CA ALA A 86 -6.15 -2.21 7.01
C ALA A 86 -5.98 -1.84 8.49
N PHE A 87 -6.40 -0.63 8.83
CA PHE A 87 -6.71 -0.28 10.21
C PHE A 87 -7.88 -1.15 10.69
N VAL A 88 -7.70 -1.85 11.80
CA VAL A 88 -8.69 -2.77 12.39
C VAL A 88 -8.96 -2.46 13.85
N GLY A 89 -8.57 -1.25 14.28
CA GLY A 89 -8.82 -0.77 15.63
C GLY A 89 -10.30 -0.56 15.89
N GLU A 90 -10.74 -0.97 17.08
CA GLU A 90 -12.06 -0.73 17.63
C GLU A 90 -11.93 0.05 18.95
N GLY A 91 -12.87 0.95 19.21
CA GLY A 91 -12.84 1.79 20.40
C GLY A 91 -11.60 2.67 20.45
N ASP A 92 -10.79 2.49 21.50
CA ASP A 92 -9.54 3.22 21.77
C ASP A 92 -8.29 2.53 21.18
N LYS A 93 -8.45 1.36 20.55
CA LYS A 93 -7.32 0.62 19.98
C LYS A 93 -6.88 1.26 18.67
N ILE A 94 -5.64 1.72 18.63
CA ILE A 94 -5.02 2.26 17.41
C ILE A 94 -4.11 1.18 16.81
N VAL A 95 -4.72 0.23 16.08
CA VAL A 95 -4.02 -0.95 15.55
C VAL A 95 -4.41 -1.24 14.09
N SER A 96 -3.46 -1.83 13.37
CA SER A 96 -3.63 -2.32 12.00
C SER A 96 -3.28 -3.79 11.92
N GLU A 97 -3.86 -4.49 10.93
CA GLU A 97 -3.53 -5.90 10.70
C GLU A 97 -2.35 -6.08 9.75
N ILE A 98 -1.66 -7.20 9.90
CA ILE A 98 -0.70 -7.73 8.94
C ILE A 98 -1.28 -9.02 8.38
N ARG A 99 -1.16 -9.23 7.07
CA ARG A 99 -1.71 -10.40 6.39
C ARG A 99 -0.64 -11.21 5.70
N ASN A 100 -0.87 -12.51 5.61
CA ASN A 100 -0.10 -13.38 4.73
C ASN A 100 -0.46 -13.08 3.26
N VAL A 101 0.55 -12.91 2.43
CA VAL A 101 0.40 -12.50 1.03
C VAL A 101 -0.35 -13.54 0.20
N LYS A 102 -0.10 -14.83 0.42
CA LYS A 102 -0.70 -15.91 -0.40
C LYS A 102 -2.14 -16.20 -0.01
N THR A 103 -2.43 -16.21 1.29
CA THR A 103 -3.73 -16.67 1.80
C THR A 103 -4.67 -15.53 2.15
N GLY A 104 -4.17 -14.29 2.25
CA GLY A 104 -4.92 -13.16 2.76
C GLY A 104 -5.26 -13.25 4.25
N LYS A 105 -4.94 -14.33 4.96
CA LYS A 105 -5.24 -14.50 6.38
C LYS A 105 -4.45 -13.53 7.23
N ARG A 106 -5.05 -13.05 8.32
CA ARG A 106 -4.38 -12.23 9.32
C ARG A 106 -3.24 -13.01 9.96
N ALA A 107 -2.04 -12.45 9.90
CA ALA A 107 -0.82 -12.98 10.49
C ALA A 107 -0.51 -12.30 11.83
N ALA A 108 -0.79 -11.00 11.96
CA ALA A 108 -0.57 -10.24 13.20
C ALA A 108 -1.50 -9.03 13.29
N VAL A 109 -1.55 -8.41 14.48
CA VAL A 109 -2.13 -7.09 14.72
C VAL A 109 -1.06 -6.25 15.41
N VAL A 110 -0.77 -5.08 14.86
CA VAL A 110 0.33 -4.24 15.31
C VAL A 110 -0.15 -2.82 15.67
N PRO A 111 0.47 -2.17 16.68
CA PRO A 111 0.19 -0.77 16.99
C PRO A 111 0.45 0.17 15.81
N GLY A 112 -0.47 1.08 15.54
CA GLY A 112 -0.35 2.03 14.44
C GLY A 112 -1.67 2.26 13.73
N GLN A 113 -1.85 3.48 13.22
CA GLN A 113 -3.00 3.85 12.40
C GLN A 113 -2.70 3.62 10.91
N GLN A 114 -1.46 3.89 10.50
CA GLN A 114 -1.02 3.77 9.10
C GLN A 114 0.36 3.12 9.07
N LEU A 115 0.48 2.02 8.35
CA LEU A 115 1.74 1.29 8.15
C LEU A 115 2.40 1.85 6.88
N LEU A 116 3.61 2.37 7.00
CA LEU A 116 4.24 3.23 5.98
C LEU A 116 5.36 2.55 5.19
N ALA A 117 6.06 1.61 5.81
CA ALA A 117 7.12 0.83 5.19
C ALA A 117 7.48 -0.36 6.09
N TRP A 118 8.08 -1.38 5.52
CA TRP A 118 8.80 -2.39 6.30
C TRP A 118 10.23 -1.92 6.54
N ALA A 119 10.72 -2.07 7.76
CA ALA A 119 12.12 -1.84 8.10
C ALA A 119 12.95 -3.13 7.92
N ASP A 120 12.33 -4.29 8.22
CA ASP A 120 12.85 -5.64 8.00
C ASP A 120 11.66 -6.62 7.89
N ASN A 121 11.87 -7.94 7.99
CA ASN A 121 10.77 -8.93 7.89
C ASN A 121 9.83 -8.99 9.11
N SER A 122 10.18 -8.31 10.19
CA SER A 122 9.51 -8.36 11.49
C SER A 122 9.17 -6.99 12.09
N HIS A 123 9.59 -5.89 11.43
CA HIS A 123 9.31 -4.53 11.88
C HIS A 123 8.78 -3.63 10.76
N LEU A 124 7.86 -2.74 11.13
CA LEU A 124 7.30 -1.71 10.26
C LEU A 124 7.53 -0.32 10.83
N ILE A 125 7.60 0.66 9.93
CA ILE A 125 7.48 2.07 10.26
C ILE A 125 6.00 2.43 10.19
N ALA A 126 5.44 3.02 11.24
CA ALA A 126 4.04 3.37 11.32
C ALA A 126 3.81 4.80 11.84
N TRP A 127 2.75 5.44 11.35
CA TRP A 127 2.13 6.56 12.07
C TRP A 127 1.22 6.02 13.16
N ARG A 128 1.35 6.60 14.36
CA ARG A 128 0.38 6.43 15.44
C ARG A 128 0.06 7.78 16.05
N CYS A 129 -1.23 8.06 16.28
CA CYS A 129 -1.61 9.20 17.10
C CYS A 129 -1.29 8.94 18.59
N ASP A 130 -1.17 10.01 19.36
CA ASP A 130 -0.93 9.97 20.80
C ASP A 130 -2.06 9.20 21.51
N PRO A 131 -1.82 7.99 22.07
CA PRO A 131 -2.89 7.17 22.63
C PRO A 131 -3.55 7.79 23.86
N GLU A 132 -2.89 8.74 24.54
CA GLU A 132 -3.47 9.42 25.70
C GLU A 132 -4.37 10.59 25.31
N ARG A 133 -4.28 11.06 24.07
CA ARG A 133 -4.95 12.29 23.60
C ARG A 133 -5.79 12.09 22.35
N CYS A 134 -5.65 10.95 21.70
CA CYS A 134 -6.34 10.59 20.48
C CYS A 134 -7.63 9.85 20.84
N ALA A 135 -8.74 10.37 20.37
CA ALA A 135 -10.06 9.75 20.41
C ALA A 135 -10.75 10.02 19.07
N PRO A 136 -11.81 9.29 18.70
CA PRO A 136 -12.55 9.58 17.47
C PRO A 136 -12.91 11.07 17.37
N GLY A 137 -12.44 11.75 16.32
CA GLY A 137 -12.65 13.17 16.08
C GLY A 137 -11.81 14.15 16.91
N LYS A 138 -10.86 13.67 17.74
CA LYS A 138 -10.03 14.51 18.63
C LYS A 138 -8.57 14.06 18.65
N GLY A 139 -7.65 15.03 18.54
CA GLY A 139 -6.21 14.76 18.70
C GLY A 139 -5.56 13.96 17.56
N GLU A 140 -6.28 13.68 16.49
CA GLU A 140 -5.87 12.79 15.39
C GLU A 140 -4.61 13.28 14.64
N PHE A 141 -4.29 14.57 14.72
CA PHE A 141 -3.10 15.15 14.07
C PHE A 141 -1.83 15.06 14.91
N ARG A 142 -1.93 14.69 16.20
CA ARG A 142 -0.79 14.52 17.08
C ARG A 142 -0.16 13.14 16.86
N LYS A 143 0.48 12.98 15.70
CA LYS A 143 1.06 11.71 15.23
C LYS A 143 2.57 11.67 15.44
N GLN A 144 3.11 10.48 15.68
CA GLN A 144 4.55 10.22 15.74
C GLN A 144 4.89 8.99 14.88
N LEU A 145 6.14 8.93 14.42
CA LEU A 145 6.70 7.75 13.78
C LEU A 145 7.15 6.75 14.84
N LEU A 146 6.78 5.49 14.61
CA LEU A 146 7.19 4.35 15.42
C LEU A 146 7.84 3.30 14.53
N LEU A 147 8.86 2.64 15.05
CA LEU A 147 9.22 1.28 14.63
C LEU A 147 8.36 0.31 15.43
N VAL A 148 7.68 -0.59 14.76
CA VAL A 148 6.67 -1.49 15.35
C VAL A 148 7.02 -2.92 15.00
N GLY A 149 7.24 -3.75 16.02
CA GLY A 149 7.46 -5.19 15.85
C GLY A 149 6.15 -5.95 15.65
N LEU A 150 6.23 -7.07 14.94
CA LEU A 150 5.11 -8.03 14.86
C LEU A 150 4.73 -8.63 16.23
N ASP A 151 5.62 -8.54 17.22
CA ASP A 151 5.37 -8.88 18.62
C ASP A 151 4.60 -7.79 19.40
N GLY A 152 4.26 -6.68 18.75
CA GLY A 152 3.54 -5.54 19.33
C GLY A 152 4.42 -4.54 20.07
N ARG A 153 5.73 -4.75 20.18
CA ARG A 153 6.64 -3.77 20.78
C ARG A 153 6.81 -2.56 19.87
N THR A 154 7.03 -1.40 20.47
CA THR A 154 7.20 -0.14 19.72
C THR A 154 8.41 0.64 20.20
N THR A 155 9.16 1.20 19.25
CA THR A 155 10.25 2.16 19.50
C THR A 155 9.89 3.49 18.85
N ARG A 156 10.01 4.59 19.58
CA ARG A 156 9.72 5.93 19.06
C ARG A 156 10.85 6.38 18.12
N LEU A 157 10.49 6.80 16.91
CA LEU A 157 11.43 7.34 15.92
C LEU A 157 11.35 8.86 15.79
N SER A 158 10.25 9.47 16.25
CA SER A 158 10.07 10.92 16.21
C SER A 158 9.31 11.43 17.44
N GLY A 159 9.40 12.74 17.69
CA GLY A 159 8.40 13.44 18.50
C GLY A 159 7.03 13.47 17.84
N PHE A 160 6.04 14.00 18.56
CA PHE A 160 4.71 14.25 18.00
C PHE A 160 4.74 15.43 17.05
N ARG A 161 4.12 15.28 15.87
CA ARG A 161 3.82 16.38 14.96
C ARG A 161 2.73 17.28 15.55
N THR A 162 2.78 18.57 15.22
CA THR A 162 1.63 19.43 15.41
C THR A 162 0.68 19.36 14.21
N ALA A 163 -0.54 19.88 14.41
CA ALA A 163 -1.55 19.97 13.36
C ALA A 163 -1.17 20.97 12.24
N LYS A 164 -0.16 21.82 12.44
CA LYS A 164 0.25 22.80 11.43
C LYS A 164 0.87 22.09 10.23
N LEU A 165 0.42 22.46 9.02
CA LEU A 165 0.90 21.87 7.77
C LEU A 165 2.39 22.16 7.52
N THR A 166 2.88 23.30 7.99
CA THR A 166 4.23 23.86 7.75
C THR A 166 5.15 23.77 8.97
N ASP A 167 4.97 22.75 9.82
CA ASP A 167 5.80 22.59 11.01
C ASP A 167 7.26 22.30 10.64
N GLU A 168 8.20 23.04 11.22
CA GLU A 168 9.64 22.80 11.03
C GLU A 168 9.99 21.38 11.52
N GLY A 169 10.73 20.61 10.71
CA GLY A 169 11.05 19.20 11.01
C GLY A 169 10.00 18.18 10.56
N ARG A 170 8.97 18.60 9.80
CA ARG A 170 7.94 17.71 9.26
C ARG A 170 8.49 16.78 8.17
N TRP A 171 8.76 15.53 8.53
CA TRP A 171 9.19 14.48 7.59
C TRP A 171 8.03 13.93 6.75
N PHE A 172 8.29 13.65 5.47
CA PHE A 172 7.39 12.93 4.56
C PHE A 172 8.11 11.67 4.06
N PRO A 173 7.53 10.47 4.21
CA PRO A 173 8.07 9.29 3.56
C PRO A 173 8.03 9.50 2.06
N GLY A 174 9.19 9.45 1.41
CA GLY A 174 9.27 9.47 -0.04
C GLY A 174 8.77 8.14 -0.58
N THR A 175 7.57 8.12 -1.18
CA THR A 175 7.28 7.14 -2.23
C THR A 175 7.98 7.65 -3.49
N HIS A 176 8.97 6.91 -3.99
CA HIS A 176 9.77 7.28 -5.16
C HIS A 176 8.92 7.94 -6.27
N PRO A 177 9.09 9.24 -6.56
CA PRO A 177 8.92 9.73 -7.91
C PRO A 177 10.24 9.47 -8.64
N ALA A 178 10.14 9.13 -9.92
CA ALA A 178 11.29 8.98 -10.80
C ALA A 178 12.32 10.11 -10.61
N LEU A 179 13.59 9.75 -10.68
CA LEU A 179 14.71 10.67 -10.82
C LEU A 179 14.45 11.63 -11.98
N THR A 180 13.98 12.84 -11.71
CA THR A 180 14.13 13.98 -12.61
C THR A 180 15.07 14.97 -11.96
N GLY A 181 16.34 14.85 -12.33
CA GLY A 181 17.37 15.78 -11.93
C GLY A 181 17.08 17.16 -12.51
N VAL A 182 17.07 18.17 -11.64
CA VAL A 182 17.38 19.55 -11.99
C VAL A 182 18.17 20.14 -10.82
N ARG A 183 19.46 20.40 -11.03
CA ARG A 183 20.25 21.29 -10.14
C ARG A 183 19.85 22.73 -10.44
N PRO A 184 19.59 23.60 -9.44
CA PRO A 184 19.74 25.03 -9.64
C PRO A 184 21.23 25.39 -9.56
N ARG A 185 21.73 26.14 -10.56
CA ARG A 185 23.01 26.85 -10.45
C ARG A 185 22.86 28.02 -9.48
N PRO A 186 23.91 28.41 -8.74
CA PRO A 186 23.91 29.66 -8.00
C PRO A 186 24.11 30.83 -8.97
N GLY A 187 23.35 31.90 -8.74
CA GLY A 187 23.61 33.26 -9.22
C GLY A 187 23.75 34.17 -8.01
#